data_AF-A0A1L9T1M4-F1
#
_entry.id   AF-A0A1L9T1M4-F1
#
_cell.length_a   1.000
_cell.length_b   1.000
_cell.length_c   1.000
_cell.angle_alpha   90.00
_cell.angle_beta   90.00
_cell.angle_gamma   90.00
#
_symmetry.space_group_name_H-M   'P 1'
#
loop_
_entity.id
_entity.type
_entity.pdbx_description
1 polymer ?
#
loop_
_entity_poly.entity_id
_entity_poly.type
_entity_poly.pdbx_seq_one_letter_code
_entity_poly.pdbx_strand_id
1 'polypeptide(L)'
;MLRRAVLPLTRPSGLVSAPRLSALPATHSRWYAKNTKPKTPYKLPDSVKSSKAEQPVKPEQQEQYAAEQAEFETKADPQANTANTTSQASDSFDPEPSPTQPEQNAPRKPLPDLTQGIPSTLAAELENRTKGRSGGSLNLTEDPSRFEEEYTDDGGRGDIPKSGYESSLDRKRARMANLMYALFLLGSVGGVAYFGRNWDTVEEENAHPDTPSGWGFGLWYNRIKARMSDFTSYYKDPAFPKLLPDEDPNLRQPYTLVLSLEDLLVHSEWSREHGWRVAKRPGVDYFLRYLNQYYELVLFTSVPSMMADQVLRKLDPYRIIRWPLFREATRYKDGEYIKDLSYLNRDLSKVILIDTKDEHARLQPENAVILDKWNGNPKDKTLVALIPFLEYLAGMGVDDVRPILKSFEGQPIPVEFAKREKAMRERFEKELAEEQKKRPRSGVGSLASALGLKSSTRTLDGEQSPSQGLQEGKMLWDQIRERGQKNYEMIEREIRENGEKWLAEMAAEEEKLRQEQMDSMKGSLTGFLGGPKKE
;
A
#
# COMPACT_ATOMS: atom_id res chain seq x y z
N MET A 1 -45.04 -14.92 -35.43
CA MET A 1 -45.20 -16.00 -34.43
C MET A 1 -44.81 -15.47 -33.06
N LEU A 2 -45.48 -15.89 -31.98
CA LEU A 2 -45.26 -15.36 -30.62
C LEU A 2 -44.36 -16.27 -29.78
N ARG A 3 -43.23 -15.74 -29.28
CA ARG A 3 -42.56 -16.15 -28.03
C ARG A 3 -42.00 -14.86 -27.41
N ARG A 4 -42.57 -14.32 -26.32
CA ARG A 4 -42.43 -14.77 -24.93
C ARG A 4 -40.96 -14.98 -24.52
N ALA A 5 -40.28 -13.87 -24.23
CA ALA A 5 -39.25 -13.79 -23.20
C ALA A 5 -39.78 -12.80 -22.15
N VAL A 6 -39.97 -13.25 -20.91
CA VAL A 6 -40.44 -12.41 -19.79
C VAL A 6 -39.25 -12.16 -18.88
N LEU A 7 -38.74 -10.93 -18.87
CA LEU A 7 -37.60 -10.54 -18.02
C LEU A 7 -38.07 -10.28 -16.58
N PRO A 8 -37.50 -10.95 -15.56
CA PRO A 8 -37.99 -10.89 -14.18
C PRO A 8 -37.37 -9.71 -13.39
N LEU A 9 -37.58 -8.47 -13.84
CA LEU A 9 -37.17 -7.24 -13.13
C LEU A 9 -38.37 -6.41 -12.63
N THR A 10 -39.35 -7.08 -12.02
CA THR A 10 -40.44 -6.45 -11.26
C THR A 10 -40.41 -6.91 -9.80
N ARG A 11 -39.39 -6.50 -9.06
CA ARG A 11 -39.42 -6.45 -7.58
C ARG A 11 -39.05 -5.03 -7.17
N PRO A 12 -39.91 -4.29 -6.44
CA PRO A 12 -39.48 -3.04 -5.82
C PRO A 12 -38.46 -3.38 -4.73
N SER A 13 -37.23 -2.93 -4.91
CA SER A 13 -36.22 -2.94 -3.85
C SER A 13 -36.59 -1.88 -2.82
N GLY A 14 -37.44 -2.26 -1.87
CA GLY A 14 -37.90 -1.42 -0.75
C GLY A 14 -36.77 -1.16 0.26
N LEU A 15 -35.76 -0.40 -0.16
CA LEU A 15 -34.69 0.13 0.67
C LEU A 15 -34.62 1.63 0.42
N VAL A 16 -34.96 2.40 1.45
CA VAL A 16 -34.78 3.85 1.46
C VAL A 16 -33.28 4.14 1.27
N SER A 17 -32.94 4.88 0.21
CA SER A 17 -31.60 5.44 0.05
C SER A 17 -31.43 6.64 0.98
N ALA A 18 -31.34 6.37 2.28
CA ALA A 18 -30.76 7.32 3.22
C ALA A 18 -29.35 7.71 2.73
N PRO A 19 -28.88 8.94 3.00
CA PRO A 19 -27.55 9.37 2.59
C PRO A 19 -26.49 8.46 3.21
N ARG A 20 -25.97 7.51 2.42
CA ARG A 20 -24.81 6.69 2.78
C ARG A 20 -23.54 7.52 2.67
N LEU A 21 -23.39 8.45 3.60
CA LEU A 21 -22.06 8.76 4.12
C LEU A 21 -21.44 7.46 4.64
N SER A 22 -20.13 7.33 4.49
CA SER A 22 -19.40 6.14 4.89
C SER A 22 -19.24 6.07 6.41
N ALA A 23 -20.33 5.74 7.13
CA ALA A 23 -20.30 5.27 8.52
C ALA A 23 -19.73 3.83 8.63
N LEU A 24 -18.74 3.52 7.79
CA LEU A 24 -17.85 2.39 7.91
C LEU A 24 -16.48 2.96 8.32
N PRO A 25 -15.99 2.68 9.54
CA PRO A 25 -14.68 3.18 9.94
C PRO A 25 -13.60 2.60 9.03
N ALA A 26 -12.63 3.45 8.65
CA ALA A 26 -11.43 3.02 7.96
C ALA A 26 -10.55 2.18 8.89
N THR A 27 -10.92 0.91 9.07
CA THR A 27 -10.27 -0.04 9.98
C THR A 27 -8.95 -0.54 9.42
N HIS A 28 -7.97 0.37 9.34
CA HIS A 28 -6.55 0.06 9.17
C HIS A 28 -5.94 -0.61 10.42
N SER A 29 -6.64 -1.63 10.95
CA SER A 29 -6.05 -2.63 11.81
C SER A 29 -5.05 -3.44 10.98
N ARG A 30 -3.76 -3.32 11.31
CA ARG A 30 -2.73 -4.22 10.78
C ARG A 30 -3.03 -5.62 11.30
N TRP A 31 -3.62 -6.47 10.44
CA TRP A 31 -4.04 -7.83 10.79
C TRP A 31 -2.84 -8.75 11.01
N TYR A 32 -2.23 -8.66 12.20
CA TYR A 32 -1.50 -9.79 12.76
C TYR A 32 -2.50 -10.92 12.99
N ALA A 33 -2.31 -12.04 12.30
CA ALA A 33 -3.19 -13.20 12.38
C ALA A 33 -3.19 -13.82 13.80
N LYS A 34 -4.11 -13.36 14.67
CA LYS A 34 -4.42 -14.03 15.93
C LYS A 34 -5.00 -15.40 15.62
N ASN A 35 -4.17 -16.43 15.75
CA ASN A 35 -4.47 -17.83 15.42
C ASN A 35 -5.43 -18.46 16.46
N THR A 36 -6.67 -17.98 16.52
CA THR A 36 -7.70 -18.42 17.47
C THR A 36 -8.35 -19.73 17.03
N LYS A 37 -7.57 -20.81 16.97
CA LYS A 37 -8.12 -22.17 16.92
C LYS A 37 -8.71 -22.51 18.30
N PRO A 38 -9.97 -23.00 18.41
CA PRO A 38 -10.47 -23.53 19.66
C PRO A 38 -9.65 -24.76 20.05
N LYS A 39 -9.19 -24.83 21.31
CA LYS A 39 -8.39 -25.95 21.83
C LYS A 39 -9.28 -27.18 22.06
N THR A 40 -9.51 -27.98 21.03
CA THR A 40 -9.95 -29.37 21.21
C THR A 40 -8.77 -30.23 21.67
N PRO A 41 -8.92 -31.12 22.66
CA PRO A 41 -7.85 -32.03 23.05
C PRO A 41 -7.64 -33.08 21.96
N TYR A 42 -6.44 -33.11 21.39
CA TYR A 42 -6.07 -34.03 20.32
C TYR A 42 -6.02 -35.47 20.84
N LYS A 43 -6.90 -36.35 20.34
CA LYS A 43 -6.83 -37.79 20.59
C LYS A 43 -5.83 -38.42 19.63
N LEU A 44 -4.84 -39.13 20.16
CA LEU A 44 -3.98 -39.99 19.36
C LEU A 44 -4.80 -41.14 18.75
N PRO A 45 -4.50 -41.59 17.51
CA PRO A 45 -5.10 -42.80 16.95
C PRO A 45 -4.60 -44.06 17.67
N ASP A 46 -5.43 -45.11 17.72
CA ASP A 46 -5.24 -46.32 18.54
C ASP A 46 -4.08 -47.27 18.12
N SER A 47 -3.14 -46.83 17.28
CA SER A 47 -2.04 -47.66 16.76
C SER A 47 -0.86 -47.89 17.74
N VAL A 48 -0.86 -47.26 18.92
CA VAL A 48 0.21 -47.41 19.93
C VAL A 48 -0.35 -47.80 21.29
N LYS A 49 -0.57 -49.11 21.50
CA LYS A 49 -0.87 -49.72 22.80
C LYS A 49 -0.09 -51.03 22.97
N SER A 50 0.95 -51.01 23.81
CA SER A 50 1.70 -52.22 24.21
C SER A 50 1.81 -52.32 25.73
N SER A 51 0.93 -53.14 26.31
CA SER A 51 1.12 -53.95 27.53
C SER A 51 1.83 -53.38 28.79
N LYS A 52 1.04 -53.25 29.87
CA LYS A 52 1.23 -53.94 31.18
C LYS A 52 2.58 -53.69 31.92
N ALA A 53 2.73 -52.83 32.94
CA ALA A 53 2.03 -52.64 34.23
C ALA A 53 2.61 -53.46 35.42
N GLU A 54 3.01 -52.77 36.52
CA GLU A 54 3.12 -53.32 37.88
C GLU A 54 3.07 -52.22 38.99
N GLN A 55 3.39 -52.53 40.25
CA GLN A 55 2.81 -51.92 41.47
C GLN A 55 3.61 -50.78 42.18
N PRO A 56 2.97 -50.01 43.12
CA PRO A 56 3.56 -48.81 43.77
C PRO A 56 4.16 -49.03 45.18
N VAL A 57 5.00 -48.09 45.63
CA VAL A 57 5.55 -48.00 47.01
C VAL A 57 5.56 -46.54 47.52
N LYS A 58 5.51 -46.37 48.85
CA LYS A 58 5.46 -45.13 49.67
C LYS A 58 5.94 -45.51 51.10
N PRO A 59 6.14 -44.61 52.10
CA PRO A 59 6.45 -43.17 52.14
C PRO A 59 7.74 -42.85 52.95
N GLU A 60 8.06 -41.57 53.18
CA GLU A 60 8.56 -40.99 54.46
C GLU A 60 8.40 -39.44 54.37
N GLN A 61 7.75 -38.75 55.32
CA GLN A 61 8.29 -38.12 56.55
C GLN A 61 9.27 -36.95 56.28
N GLN A 62 9.19 -35.77 56.93
CA GLN A 62 8.17 -35.08 57.75
C GLN A 62 8.48 -33.54 57.64
N GLU A 63 7.85 -32.53 58.24
CA GLU A 63 6.89 -32.36 59.35
C GLU A 63 6.03 -31.08 59.14
N GLN A 64 5.69 -30.31 60.18
CA GLN A 64 5.00 -29.01 60.12
C GLN A 64 5.51 -28.09 61.24
N TYR A 65 5.55 -26.76 61.02
CA TYR A 65 5.33 -25.76 62.07
C TYR A 65 4.70 -24.49 61.46
N ALA A 66 4.01 -23.69 62.27
CA ALA A 66 3.20 -22.56 61.82
C ALA A 66 3.09 -21.44 62.87
N ALA A 67 2.49 -20.33 62.43
CA ALA A 67 2.02 -19.16 63.18
C ALA A 67 3.00 -18.01 63.47
N GLU A 68 2.39 -16.82 63.60
CA GLU A 68 2.89 -15.58 64.21
C GLU A 68 3.96 -14.76 63.43
N GLN A 69 3.80 -13.46 63.14
CA GLN A 69 2.70 -12.52 63.46
C GLN A 69 2.54 -11.39 62.40
N ALA A 70 1.44 -10.65 62.53
CA ALA A 70 1.10 -9.37 61.87
C ALA A 70 2.06 -8.22 62.28
N GLU A 71 2.01 -6.96 61.81
CA GLU A 71 1.23 -6.22 60.80
C GLU A 71 1.91 -4.83 60.59
N PHE A 72 1.82 -4.21 59.40
CA PHE A 72 1.69 -2.74 59.30
C PHE A 72 1.22 -2.27 57.92
N GLU A 73 0.25 -1.36 57.86
CA GLU A 73 -0.18 -0.69 56.63
C GLU A 73 0.56 0.63 56.41
N THR A 74 0.73 1.05 55.15
CA THR A 74 0.30 2.39 54.70
C THR A 74 0.27 2.50 53.17
N LYS A 75 -0.59 3.38 52.64
CA LYS A 75 -0.75 3.68 51.21
C LYS A 75 -0.41 5.14 50.94
N ALA A 76 0.30 5.44 49.84
CA ALA A 76 0.01 6.55 48.93
C ALA A 76 1.01 6.62 47.75
N ASP A 77 0.47 6.60 46.53
CA ASP A 77 1.14 7.00 45.27
C ASP A 77 0.94 8.54 45.03
N PRO A 78 1.25 9.13 43.86
CA PRO A 78 2.59 9.33 43.28
C PRO A 78 2.81 10.75 42.69
N GLN A 79 4.05 11.15 42.33
CA GLN A 79 4.29 12.05 41.16
C GLN A 79 5.76 12.22 40.74
N ALA A 80 5.95 12.49 39.43
CA ALA A 80 7.09 13.04 38.67
C ALA A 80 8.54 12.60 39.01
N ASN A 81 9.34 12.01 38.11
CA ASN A 81 9.79 12.43 36.76
C ASN A 81 10.62 13.72 36.68
N THR A 82 11.96 13.58 36.61
CA THR A 82 12.93 14.26 35.72
C THR A 82 14.34 13.73 36.02
N ALA A 83 15.39 13.90 35.21
CA ALA A 83 15.62 14.78 34.06
C ALA A 83 16.38 14.08 32.91
N ASN A 84 16.58 14.79 31.80
CA ASN A 84 17.43 14.39 30.68
C ASN A 84 18.06 15.65 30.05
N THR A 85 19.38 15.65 29.76
CA THR A 85 20.15 16.74 29.09
C THR A 85 20.18 18.12 29.82
N THR A 86 21.19 19.00 29.74
CA THR A 86 22.19 19.29 28.68
C THR A 86 23.42 20.09 29.20
N SER A 87 24.54 20.03 28.45
CA SER A 87 25.55 21.11 28.17
C SER A 87 26.47 21.76 29.23
N GLN A 88 27.75 21.93 28.80
CA GLN A 88 28.76 22.96 29.19
C GLN A 88 29.36 22.91 30.63
N ALA A 89 30.56 23.46 30.93
CA ALA A 89 31.82 23.64 30.16
C ALA A 89 32.96 24.10 31.11
N SER A 90 34.23 23.78 30.77
CA SER A 90 35.50 24.41 31.23
C SER A 90 35.93 24.41 32.72
N ASP A 91 37.25 24.25 32.91
CA ASP A 91 38.17 24.81 33.92
C ASP A 91 38.07 24.47 35.44
N SER A 92 38.90 23.49 35.83
CA SER A 92 39.87 23.50 36.95
C SER A 92 39.56 24.18 38.30
N PHE A 93 39.53 23.39 39.38
CA PHE A 93 40.50 23.49 40.50
C PHE A 93 40.46 22.24 41.41
N ASP A 94 41.62 21.87 41.99
CA ASP A 94 41.81 20.89 43.08
C ASP A 94 42.05 21.66 44.41
N PRO A 95 41.86 21.11 45.64
CA PRO A 95 42.35 19.77 46.03
C PRO A 95 41.55 18.97 47.11
N GLU A 96 42.13 17.81 47.44
CA GLU A 96 41.99 16.90 48.61
C GLU A 96 41.73 17.53 50.01
N PRO A 97 41.29 16.74 51.06
CA PRO A 97 41.60 15.30 51.26
C PRO A 97 40.51 14.33 51.76
N SER A 98 40.91 13.05 51.69
CA SER A 98 40.39 11.79 52.28
C SER A 98 40.08 11.82 53.81
N PRO A 99 39.47 10.78 54.45
CA PRO A 99 39.22 9.38 54.03
C PRO A 99 37.70 8.98 54.11
N THR A 100 37.20 7.73 54.17
CA THR A 100 37.71 6.38 54.52
C THR A 100 36.87 5.25 53.85
N GLN A 101 37.15 3.97 54.13
CA GLN A 101 36.34 2.78 53.77
C GLN A 101 36.02 1.92 55.02
N PRO A 102 35.28 0.78 54.92
CA PRO A 102 35.89 -0.47 54.42
C PRO A 102 35.02 -1.38 53.52
N GLU A 103 35.63 -1.92 52.45
CA GLU A 103 35.63 -3.34 52.02
C GLU A 103 34.29 -4.08 51.68
N GLN A 104 34.24 -5.22 50.98
CA GLN A 104 35.18 -6.19 50.36
C GLN A 104 34.43 -6.89 49.18
N ASN A 105 34.93 -7.77 48.29
CA ASN A 105 36.24 -8.37 47.97
C ASN A 105 36.24 -8.79 46.47
N ALA A 106 37.37 -8.73 45.76
CA ALA A 106 37.61 -9.49 44.52
C ALA A 106 39.14 -9.64 44.25
N PRO A 107 39.63 -10.79 43.73
CA PRO A 107 41.06 -11.08 43.67
C PRO A 107 41.81 -10.31 42.56
N ARG A 108 42.87 -9.60 42.94
CA ARG A 108 43.79 -8.90 42.03
C ARG A 108 44.97 -9.79 41.63
N LYS A 109 45.35 -9.76 40.35
CA LYS A 109 46.70 -10.17 39.89
C LYS A 109 47.65 -8.98 40.02
N PRO A 110 48.94 -9.17 40.33
CA PRO A 110 49.92 -8.09 40.32
C PRO A 110 50.12 -7.55 38.89
N LEU A 111 50.37 -6.24 38.78
CA LEU A 111 50.78 -5.62 37.52
C LEU A 111 52.26 -5.93 37.23
N PRO A 112 52.69 -5.99 35.95
CA PRO A 112 54.10 -6.12 35.60
C PRO A 112 54.87 -4.83 35.97
N ASP A 113 56.13 -4.99 36.35
CA ASP A 113 57.04 -3.89 36.64
C ASP A 113 57.41 -3.14 35.34
N LEU A 114 57.18 -1.83 35.34
CA LEU A 114 57.42 -0.94 34.19
C LEU A 114 58.79 -0.22 34.26
N THR A 115 59.61 -0.49 35.27
CA THR A 115 60.96 0.10 35.38
C THR A 115 61.95 -0.46 34.35
N GLN A 116 61.67 -1.64 33.78
CA GLN A 116 62.40 -2.18 32.63
C GLN A 116 61.74 -1.71 31.33
N GLY A 117 62.30 -0.65 30.74
CA GLY A 117 61.84 -0.08 29.48
C GLY A 117 61.84 -1.10 28.33
N ILE A 118 60.87 -0.98 27.43
CA ILE A 118 60.68 -1.89 26.29
C ILE A 118 61.98 -1.94 25.46
N PRO A 119 62.62 -3.12 25.28
CA PRO A 119 63.85 -3.21 24.51
C PRO A 119 63.58 -2.84 23.05
N SER A 120 64.35 -1.89 22.53
CA SER A 120 64.12 -1.33 21.19
C SER A 120 64.43 -2.36 20.10
N THR A 121 63.39 -2.86 19.45
CA THR A 121 63.48 -3.77 18.30
C THR A 121 64.39 -3.24 17.20
N LEU A 122 64.40 -1.92 17.02
CA LEU A 122 65.27 -1.18 16.10
C LEU A 122 66.78 -1.37 16.41
N ALA A 123 67.18 -1.49 17.68
CA ALA A 123 68.58 -1.73 18.05
C ALA A 123 69.02 -3.18 17.74
N ALA A 124 68.15 -4.16 17.99
CA ALA A 124 68.40 -5.55 17.61
C ALA A 124 68.45 -5.74 16.08
N GLU A 125 67.62 -4.99 15.33
CA GLU A 125 67.67 -4.98 13.87
C GLU A 125 68.95 -4.30 13.35
N LEU A 126 69.40 -3.20 13.99
CA LEU A 126 70.64 -2.51 13.66
C LEU A 126 71.89 -3.38 13.92
N GLU A 127 71.96 -4.09 15.05
CA GLU A 127 73.05 -5.03 15.33
C GLU A 127 73.12 -6.17 14.30
N ASN A 128 71.98 -6.74 13.91
CA ASN A 128 71.96 -7.78 12.88
C ASN A 128 72.37 -7.22 11.51
N ARG A 129 72.14 -5.92 11.26
CA ARG A 129 72.59 -5.23 10.04
C ARG A 129 74.09 -4.93 10.03
N THR A 130 74.71 -4.65 11.18
CA THR A 130 76.17 -4.42 11.29
C THR A 130 76.97 -5.72 11.32
N LYS A 131 76.45 -6.78 11.95
CA LYS A 131 77.05 -8.14 11.94
C LYS A 131 77.13 -8.74 10.52
N GLY A 132 76.37 -8.23 9.56
CA GLY A 132 76.34 -8.70 8.17
C GLY A 132 77.39 -8.12 7.21
N ARG A 133 78.33 -7.25 7.65
CA ARG A 133 79.25 -6.55 6.74
C ARG A 133 80.67 -6.38 7.31
N SER A 134 81.52 -7.38 7.11
CA SER A 134 82.97 -7.28 7.36
C SER A 134 83.71 -6.69 6.15
N GLY A 135 84.87 -6.07 6.39
CA GLY A 135 85.83 -5.65 5.35
C GLY A 135 85.47 -4.35 4.62
N GLY A 136 86.11 -3.25 5.00
CA GLY A 136 85.99 -1.95 4.30
C GLY A 136 86.59 -0.81 5.11
N SER A 137 87.90 -0.59 4.97
CA SER A 137 88.60 0.51 5.64
C SER A 137 88.17 1.87 5.09
N LEU A 138 87.82 2.80 5.99
CA LEU A 138 87.53 4.19 5.65
C LEU A 138 88.80 4.89 5.12
N ASN A 139 88.78 5.29 3.85
CA ASN A 139 89.61 6.41 3.37
C ASN A 139 88.75 7.68 3.44
N LEU A 140 89.27 8.70 4.14
CA LEU A 140 88.57 9.93 4.46
C LEU A 140 89.26 11.10 3.74
N THR A 141 88.95 11.31 2.46
CA THR A 141 89.57 12.38 1.64
C THR A 141 88.65 12.74 0.47
N GLU A 142 88.26 14.02 0.39
CA GLU A 142 87.76 14.76 -0.79
C GLU A 142 86.48 14.24 -1.51
N ASP A 143 85.57 15.09 -2.04
CA ASP A 143 85.42 16.55 -2.05
C ASP A 143 83.91 16.88 -2.22
N PRO A 144 83.29 17.79 -1.42
CA PRO A 144 81.84 18.04 -1.47
C PRO A 144 81.34 18.87 -2.68
N SER A 145 82.19 19.18 -3.67
CA SER A 145 81.88 20.06 -4.81
C SER A 145 80.93 19.50 -5.88
N ARG A 146 80.28 18.35 -5.65
CA ARG A 146 79.55 17.58 -6.69
C ARG A 146 78.10 17.23 -6.35
N PHE A 147 77.45 18.04 -5.53
CA PHE A 147 75.99 18.15 -5.49
C PHE A 147 75.57 19.39 -6.29
N GLU A 148 74.37 19.35 -6.88
CA GLU A 148 73.78 20.41 -7.72
C GLU A 148 74.39 20.60 -9.13
N GLU A 149 74.15 19.64 -10.04
CA GLU A 149 73.75 19.96 -11.43
C GLU A 149 73.14 18.74 -12.17
N GLU A 150 71.81 18.80 -12.34
CA GLU A 150 70.96 18.43 -13.50
C GLU A 150 71.07 17.11 -14.35
N TYR A 151 69.92 16.82 -15.01
CA TYR A 151 69.65 15.96 -16.18
C TYR A 151 69.68 14.40 -16.16
N THR A 152 68.45 13.85 -16.22
CA THR A 152 67.92 12.77 -17.11
C THR A 152 68.66 11.45 -17.39
N ASP A 153 67.94 10.36 -17.08
CA ASP A 153 67.44 9.34 -18.04
C ASP A 153 68.26 9.04 -19.32
N ASP A 154 69.12 8.01 -19.25
CA ASP A 154 69.14 6.80 -20.12
C ASP A 154 70.25 5.83 -19.59
N GLY A 155 70.36 4.61 -20.14
CA GLY A 155 71.56 3.76 -19.99
C GLY A 155 71.30 2.42 -19.30
N GLY A 156 70.56 1.53 -19.95
CA GLY A 156 70.11 0.27 -19.37
C GLY A 156 71.20 -0.67 -18.82
N ARG A 157 70.92 -1.31 -17.67
CA ARG A 157 71.71 -2.43 -17.14
C ARG A 157 70.84 -3.62 -16.69
N GLY A 158 70.22 -4.25 -17.68
CA GLY A 158 69.59 -5.56 -17.56
C GLY A 158 68.13 -5.54 -17.08
N ASP A 159 67.21 -5.86 -17.98
CA ASP A 159 65.86 -6.28 -17.63
C ASP A 159 65.89 -7.61 -16.87
N ILE A 160 66.08 -7.53 -15.56
CA ILE A 160 65.64 -8.59 -14.65
C ILE A 160 64.11 -8.65 -14.81
N PRO A 161 63.53 -9.78 -15.26
CA PRO A 161 62.09 -9.86 -15.43
C PRO A 161 61.41 -9.56 -14.10
N LYS A 162 60.34 -8.74 -14.12
CA LYS A 162 59.55 -8.39 -12.93
C LYS A 162 58.66 -9.56 -12.45
N SER A 163 59.24 -10.75 -12.34
CA SER A 163 58.81 -11.75 -11.36
C SER A 163 59.06 -11.18 -9.97
N GLY A 164 58.14 -10.32 -9.52
CA GLY A 164 58.23 -9.65 -8.22
C GLY A 164 58.43 -10.67 -7.12
N TYR A 165 59.25 -10.33 -6.13
CA TYR A 165 59.52 -11.19 -4.99
C TYR A 165 58.23 -11.41 -4.18
N GLU A 166 57.51 -12.49 -4.48
CA GLU A 166 56.32 -12.89 -3.75
C GLU A 166 56.73 -13.28 -2.32
N SER A 167 56.31 -12.48 -1.33
CA SER A 167 56.60 -12.83 0.06
C SER A 167 55.91 -14.16 0.43
N SER A 168 56.47 -14.86 1.42
CA SER A 168 55.85 -16.09 1.94
C SER A 168 54.47 -15.85 2.57
N LEU A 169 54.16 -14.60 2.93
CA LEU A 169 52.83 -14.16 3.36
C LEU A 169 51.89 -13.97 2.17
N ASP A 170 52.34 -13.38 1.07
CA ASP A 170 51.50 -13.18 -0.12
C ASP A 170 51.22 -14.51 -0.82
N ARG A 171 52.18 -15.45 -0.84
CA ARG A 171 51.93 -16.86 -1.24
C ARG A 171 50.98 -17.62 -0.32
N LYS A 172 50.72 -17.16 0.90
CA LYS A 172 49.67 -17.68 1.79
C LYS A 172 48.33 -16.97 1.54
N ARG A 173 48.34 -15.64 1.38
CA ARG A 173 47.18 -14.83 1.01
C ARG A 173 46.59 -15.24 -0.33
N ALA A 174 47.40 -15.44 -1.37
CA ALA A 174 46.96 -15.89 -2.70
C ALA A 174 46.35 -17.30 -2.64
N ARG A 175 46.94 -18.24 -1.88
CA ARG A 175 46.33 -19.56 -1.65
C ARG A 175 45.02 -19.47 -0.87
N MET A 176 44.92 -18.59 0.13
CA MET A 176 43.67 -18.34 0.85
C MET A 176 42.62 -17.70 -0.07
N ALA A 177 42.99 -16.70 -0.87
CA ALA A 177 42.11 -16.06 -1.84
C ALA A 177 41.59 -17.07 -2.88
N ASN A 178 42.47 -17.88 -3.46
CA ASN A 178 42.08 -18.93 -4.41
C ASN A 178 41.17 -19.98 -3.76
N LEU A 179 41.40 -20.34 -2.50
CA LEU A 179 40.48 -21.21 -1.73
C LEU A 179 39.12 -20.52 -1.50
N MET A 180 39.10 -19.24 -1.12
CA MET A 180 37.86 -18.48 -0.94
C MET A 180 37.09 -18.29 -2.25
N TYR A 181 37.77 -18.08 -3.38
CA TYR A 181 37.15 -18.04 -4.71
C TYR A 181 36.59 -19.42 -5.12
N ALA A 182 37.31 -20.51 -4.84
CA ALA A 182 36.82 -21.86 -5.10
C ALA A 182 35.60 -22.22 -4.24
N LEU A 183 35.60 -21.84 -2.95
CA LEU A 183 34.46 -22.00 -2.05
C LEU A 183 33.27 -21.13 -2.47
N PHE A 184 33.52 -19.89 -2.89
CA PHE A 184 32.49 -18.98 -3.41
C PHE A 184 31.87 -19.50 -4.71
N LEU A 185 32.67 -20.03 -5.64
CA LEU A 185 32.17 -20.66 -6.87
C LEU A 185 31.36 -21.92 -6.56
N LEU A 186 31.85 -22.79 -5.67
CA LEU A 186 31.13 -24.02 -5.26
C LEU A 186 29.81 -23.68 -4.56
N GLY A 187 29.80 -22.69 -3.66
CA GLY A 187 28.59 -22.16 -3.04
C GLY A 187 27.63 -21.52 -4.03
N SER A 188 28.14 -20.79 -5.03
CA SER A 188 27.32 -20.19 -6.10
C SER A 188 26.68 -21.24 -7.00
N VAL A 189 27.42 -22.26 -7.42
CA VAL A 189 26.89 -23.38 -8.21
C VAL A 189 25.86 -24.18 -7.41
N GLY A 190 26.13 -24.45 -6.13
CA GLY A 190 25.17 -25.08 -5.23
C GLY A 190 23.89 -24.26 -5.03
N GLY A 191 24.01 -22.94 -4.88
CA GLY A 191 22.89 -22.01 -4.77
C GLY A 191 22.04 -21.95 -6.05
N VAL A 192 22.66 -21.86 -7.22
CA VAL A 192 21.96 -21.88 -8.52
C VAL A 192 21.25 -23.22 -8.74
N ALA A 193 21.91 -24.34 -8.42
CA ALA A 193 21.28 -25.67 -8.47
C ALA A 193 20.07 -25.77 -7.52
N TYR A 194 20.19 -25.24 -6.30
CA TYR A 194 19.10 -25.15 -5.33
C TYR A 194 17.95 -24.27 -5.85
N PHE A 195 18.20 -23.10 -6.44
CA PHE A 195 17.15 -22.24 -6.98
C PHE A 195 16.37 -22.84 -8.17
N GLY A 196 16.92 -23.83 -8.88
CA GLY A 196 16.23 -24.53 -9.98
C GLY A 196 15.45 -25.80 -9.58
N ARG A 197 15.41 -26.14 -8.29
CA ARG A 197 14.60 -27.24 -7.74
C ARG A 197 13.11 -27.10 -8.10
N ASN A 198 12.33 -28.17 -7.97
CA ASN A 198 10.87 -28.11 -8.13
C ASN A 198 10.21 -27.26 -7.03
N TRP A 199 8.92 -26.97 -7.14
CA TRP A 199 8.15 -26.31 -6.08
C TRP A 199 7.88 -27.29 -4.93
N ASP A 200 7.83 -26.80 -3.68
CA ASP A 200 7.56 -27.69 -2.52
C ASP A 200 6.07 -27.86 -2.24
N THR A 201 5.27 -26.86 -2.64
CA THR A 201 3.84 -26.79 -2.36
C THR A 201 3.03 -26.68 -3.65
N VAL A 202 1.83 -27.26 -3.63
CA VAL A 202 0.85 -27.13 -4.72
C VAL A 202 0.35 -25.67 -4.84
N GLU A 203 0.46 -24.90 -3.77
CA GLU A 203 0.13 -23.47 -3.75
C GLU A 203 1.16 -22.62 -4.52
N GLU A 204 2.47 -22.88 -4.35
CA GLU A 204 3.54 -22.29 -5.19
C GLU A 204 3.40 -22.67 -6.67
N GLU A 205 3.09 -23.94 -6.95
CA GLU A 205 2.94 -24.42 -8.32
C GLU A 205 1.71 -23.81 -9.04
N ASN A 206 0.61 -23.61 -8.32
CA ASN A 206 -0.56 -22.88 -8.82
C ASN A 206 -0.31 -21.37 -8.98
N ALA A 207 0.60 -20.78 -8.21
CA ALA A 207 0.98 -19.37 -8.32
C ALA A 207 1.86 -19.09 -9.55
N HIS A 208 2.64 -20.08 -9.99
CA HIS A 208 3.57 -19.99 -11.14
C HIS A 208 3.23 -20.96 -12.28
N PRO A 209 2.01 -20.89 -12.88
CA PRO A 209 1.51 -21.88 -13.85
C PRO A 209 2.37 -21.98 -15.12
N ASP A 210 3.10 -20.92 -15.48
CA ASP A 210 4.03 -20.90 -16.62
C ASP A 210 5.31 -21.72 -16.38
N THR A 211 5.57 -22.18 -15.14
CA THR A 211 6.83 -22.84 -14.75
C THR A 211 6.63 -24.13 -13.92
N PRO A 212 5.93 -25.14 -14.45
CA PRO A 212 5.60 -26.36 -13.72
C PRO A 212 6.84 -27.14 -13.21
N SER A 213 6.63 -27.93 -12.16
CA SER A 213 7.63 -28.89 -11.66
C SER A 213 7.92 -29.94 -12.74
N GLY A 214 9.20 -30.22 -12.95
CA GLY A 214 9.61 -31.06 -14.08
C GLY A 214 11.09 -30.98 -14.39
N TRP A 215 11.57 -32.02 -15.08
CA TRP A 215 12.96 -32.18 -15.47
C TRP A 215 13.19 -31.62 -16.88
N GLY A 216 14.18 -30.74 -17.02
CA GLY A 216 14.55 -30.10 -18.28
C GLY A 216 15.21 -28.75 -18.03
N PHE A 217 16.28 -28.44 -18.77
CA PHE A 217 17.11 -27.26 -18.53
C PHE A 217 16.31 -25.94 -18.63
N GLY A 218 15.40 -25.82 -19.60
CA GLY A 218 14.53 -24.65 -19.75
C GLY A 218 13.58 -24.43 -18.56
N LEU A 219 12.95 -25.50 -18.05
CA LEU A 219 12.09 -25.41 -16.86
C LEU A 219 12.89 -25.09 -15.59
N TRP A 220 14.06 -25.70 -15.42
CA TRP A 220 15.00 -25.43 -14.33
C TRP A 220 15.45 -23.96 -14.33
N TYR A 221 15.84 -23.42 -15.50
CA TYR A 221 16.20 -22.01 -15.67
C TYR A 221 15.00 -21.07 -15.44
N ASN A 222 13.82 -21.43 -15.93
CA ASN A 222 12.61 -20.64 -15.71
C ASN A 222 12.21 -20.58 -14.23
N ARG A 223 12.39 -21.67 -13.44
CA ARG A 223 12.17 -21.64 -11.99
C ARG A 223 13.22 -20.82 -11.24
N ILE A 224 14.49 -20.82 -11.66
CA ILE A 224 15.51 -19.88 -11.15
C ILE A 224 15.08 -18.44 -11.43
N LYS A 225 14.63 -18.16 -12.65
CA LYS A 225 14.16 -16.83 -13.07
C LYS A 225 12.93 -16.39 -12.28
N ALA A 226 11.95 -17.29 -12.08
CA ALA A 226 10.74 -17.03 -11.29
C ALA A 226 11.08 -16.65 -9.85
N ARG A 227 11.87 -17.47 -9.15
CA ARG A 227 12.31 -17.18 -7.77
C ARG A 227 13.16 -15.91 -7.69
N MET A 228 13.99 -15.63 -8.69
CA MET A 228 14.74 -14.37 -8.77
C MET A 228 13.84 -13.16 -9.02
N SER A 229 12.75 -13.29 -9.79
CA SER A 229 11.73 -12.24 -9.89
C SER A 229 10.92 -12.09 -8.61
N ASP A 230 10.64 -13.16 -7.86
CA ASP A 230 9.90 -13.13 -6.60
C ASP A 230 10.66 -12.33 -5.52
N PHE A 231 11.99 -12.43 -5.45
CA PHE A 231 12.80 -11.53 -4.61
C PHE A 231 12.68 -10.03 -5.01
N THR A 232 12.15 -9.73 -6.20
CA THR A 232 11.90 -8.37 -6.68
C THR A 232 10.41 -8.01 -6.77
N SER A 233 9.48 -8.94 -6.55
CA SER A 233 8.04 -8.70 -6.73
C SER A 233 7.52 -7.70 -5.70
N TYR A 234 8.03 -7.76 -4.46
CA TYR A 234 7.77 -6.78 -3.39
C TYR A 234 8.02 -5.30 -3.78
N TYR A 235 8.85 -5.04 -4.79
CA TYR A 235 9.16 -3.70 -5.30
C TYR A 235 8.42 -3.33 -6.60
N LYS A 236 7.59 -4.23 -7.14
CA LYS A 236 7.01 -4.12 -8.49
C LYS A 236 5.51 -4.40 -8.52
N ASP A 237 5.06 -5.42 -7.80
CA ASP A 237 3.67 -5.81 -7.71
C ASP A 237 2.99 -5.08 -6.53
N PRO A 238 1.66 -4.85 -6.57
CA PRO A 238 0.97 -4.03 -5.57
C PRO A 238 1.04 -4.64 -4.16
N ALA A 239 0.93 -3.79 -3.13
CA ALA A 239 1.07 -4.19 -1.73
C ALA A 239 0.10 -5.29 -1.25
N PHE A 240 -0.99 -5.57 -1.99
CA PHE A 240 -1.98 -6.59 -1.67
C PHE A 240 -2.47 -7.32 -2.95
N PRO A 241 -2.76 -8.64 -2.89
CA PRO A 241 -3.29 -9.40 -4.02
C PRO A 241 -4.76 -9.07 -4.34
N LYS A 242 -5.49 -8.49 -3.38
CA LYS A 242 -6.78 -7.81 -3.58
C LYS A 242 -6.64 -6.40 -3.01
N LEU A 243 -6.88 -5.38 -3.82
CA LEU A 243 -6.81 -3.97 -3.42
C LEU A 243 -8.09 -3.49 -2.72
N LEU A 244 -9.24 -4.04 -3.11
CA LEU A 244 -10.53 -3.76 -2.48
C LEU A 244 -11.06 -5.02 -1.76
N PRO A 245 -11.78 -4.87 -0.64
CA PRO A 245 -12.44 -6.01 0.01
C PRO A 245 -13.55 -6.59 -0.89
N ASP A 246 -14.00 -7.79 -0.52
CA ASP A 246 -15.13 -8.46 -1.15
C ASP A 246 -16.44 -7.66 -0.99
N GLU A 247 -17.31 -7.71 -2.00
CA GLU A 247 -18.53 -6.90 -2.05
C GLU A 247 -19.65 -7.45 -1.16
N ASP A 248 -20.17 -6.64 -0.24
CA ASP A 248 -21.42 -6.91 0.48
C ASP A 248 -22.62 -6.91 -0.49
N PRO A 249 -23.41 -8.01 -0.62
CA PRO A 249 -24.56 -8.06 -1.53
C PRO A 249 -25.63 -6.98 -1.28
N ASN A 250 -25.72 -6.47 -0.05
CA ASN A 250 -26.67 -5.42 0.36
C ASN A 250 -26.13 -3.98 0.19
N LEU A 251 -24.84 -3.85 -0.13
CA LEU A 251 -24.11 -2.57 -0.31
C LEU A 251 -23.48 -2.43 -1.72
N ARG A 252 -23.85 -3.33 -2.64
CA ARG A 252 -23.38 -3.38 -4.03
C ARG A 252 -23.95 -2.22 -4.86
N GLN A 253 -23.08 -1.31 -5.29
CA GLN A 253 -23.34 -0.42 -6.42
C GLN A 253 -23.17 -1.23 -7.73
N PRO A 254 -23.93 -0.95 -8.80
CA PRO A 254 -23.94 -1.80 -10.00
C PRO A 254 -22.67 -1.72 -10.86
N TYR A 255 -21.88 -0.65 -10.71
CA TYR A 255 -20.64 -0.39 -11.45
C TYR A 255 -19.59 0.22 -10.51
N THR A 256 -18.30 0.06 -10.85
CA THR A 256 -17.18 0.70 -10.13
C THR A 256 -16.52 1.73 -11.05
N LEU A 257 -16.36 2.96 -10.56
CA LEU A 257 -15.73 4.06 -11.29
C LEU A 257 -14.38 4.41 -10.62
N VAL A 258 -13.30 4.13 -11.34
CA VAL A 258 -11.93 4.34 -10.91
C VAL A 258 -11.45 5.69 -11.46
N LEU A 259 -11.03 6.59 -10.58
CA LEU A 259 -10.68 7.97 -10.90
C LEU A 259 -9.21 8.27 -10.58
N SER A 260 -8.48 8.84 -11.53
CA SER A 260 -7.17 9.46 -11.28
C SER A 260 -7.31 10.75 -10.44
N LEU A 261 -6.23 11.19 -9.79
CA LEU A 261 -6.23 12.42 -8.97
C LEU A 261 -5.61 13.61 -9.73
N GLU A 262 -4.33 13.49 -10.07
CA GLU A 262 -3.54 14.51 -10.78
C GLU A 262 -4.04 14.70 -12.22
N ASP A 263 -4.10 15.96 -12.65
CA ASP A 263 -4.62 16.44 -13.93
C ASP A 263 -6.08 16.05 -14.26
N LEU A 264 -6.72 15.19 -13.44
CA LEU A 264 -8.11 14.77 -13.60
C LEU A 264 -9.07 15.54 -12.68
N LEU A 265 -8.82 15.54 -11.37
CA LEU A 265 -9.66 16.18 -10.35
C LEU A 265 -8.99 17.42 -9.75
N VAL A 266 -7.66 17.39 -9.66
CA VAL A 266 -6.83 18.49 -9.17
C VAL A 266 -5.61 18.68 -10.06
N HIS A 267 -5.07 19.90 -10.09
CA HIS A 267 -3.83 20.21 -10.78
C HIS A 267 -2.85 20.85 -9.78
N SER A 268 -1.63 20.34 -9.75
CA SER A 268 -0.56 20.70 -8.80
C SER A 268 0.52 21.50 -9.53
N GLU A 269 0.61 22.80 -9.23
CA GLU A 269 1.64 23.70 -9.75
C GLU A 269 2.67 24.01 -8.66
N TRP A 270 3.96 24.13 -9.02
CA TRP A 270 5.00 24.61 -8.13
C TRP A 270 5.57 25.95 -8.60
N SER A 271 5.59 26.95 -7.71
CA SER A 271 6.19 28.25 -7.93
C SER A 271 7.26 28.55 -6.88
N ARG A 272 8.33 29.26 -7.27
CA ARG A 272 9.43 29.64 -6.38
C ARG A 272 8.98 30.49 -5.19
N GLU A 273 7.96 31.33 -5.39
CA GLU A 273 7.46 32.27 -4.37
C GLU A 273 6.47 31.63 -3.40
N HIS A 274 5.67 30.68 -3.90
CA HIS A 274 4.47 30.18 -3.23
C HIS A 274 4.53 28.68 -2.91
N GLY A 275 5.59 27.98 -3.33
CA GLY A 275 5.72 26.53 -3.22
C GLY A 275 4.68 25.79 -4.07
N TRP A 276 4.23 24.64 -3.56
CA TRP A 276 3.18 23.82 -4.17
C TRP A 276 1.79 24.43 -3.93
N ARG A 277 1.06 24.67 -5.01
CA ARG A 277 -0.35 25.09 -5.01
C ARG A 277 -1.17 24.03 -5.72
N VAL A 278 -2.33 23.68 -5.15
CA VAL A 278 -3.24 22.68 -5.73
C VAL A 278 -4.57 23.36 -6.08
N ALA A 279 -4.91 23.37 -7.36
CA ALA A 279 -6.19 23.85 -7.87
C ALA A 279 -7.19 22.69 -7.95
N LYS A 280 -8.46 22.95 -7.62
CA LYS A 280 -9.57 21.99 -7.79
C LYS A 280 -10.27 22.23 -9.14
N ARG A 281 -10.51 21.17 -9.91
CA ARG A 281 -11.17 21.29 -11.23
C ARG A 281 -12.65 21.72 -11.08
N PRO A 282 -13.15 22.61 -11.95
CA PRO A 282 -14.56 23.03 -11.93
C PRO A 282 -15.51 21.83 -11.99
N GLY A 283 -16.49 21.79 -11.08
CA GLY A 283 -17.53 20.77 -11.05
C GLY A 283 -17.15 19.42 -10.43
N VAL A 284 -15.95 19.24 -9.86
CA VAL A 284 -15.57 17.97 -9.18
C VAL A 284 -16.54 17.59 -8.07
N ASP A 285 -16.93 18.55 -7.23
CA ASP A 285 -17.85 18.31 -6.10
C ASP A 285 -19.19 17.74 -6.60
N TYR A 286 -19.72 18.32 -7.69
CA TYR A 286 -20.94 17.87 -8.36
C TYR A 286 -20.75 16.48 -8.99
N PHE A 287 -19.66 16.28 -9.72
CA PHE A 287 -19.32 15.00 -10.36
C PHE A 287 -19.28 13.84 -9.36
N LEU A 288 -18.56 14.01 -8.24
CA LEU A 288 -18.45 12.98 -7.19
C LEU A 288 -19.80 12.75 -6.49
N ARG A 289 -20.47 13.80 -6.01
CA ARG A 289 -21.74 13.68 -5.28
C ARG A 289 -22.88 13.11 -6.13
N TYR A 290 -22.92 13.45 -7.41
CA TYR A 290 -23.93 12.93 -8.34
C TYR A 290 -23.66 11.47 -8.71
N LEU A 291 -22.41 11.12 -9.06
CA LEU A 291 -22.08 9.76 -9.53
C LEU A 291 -22.02 8.71 -8.42
N ASN A 292 -21.80 9.07 -7.15
CA ASN A 292 -21.85 8.14 -6.01
C ASN A 292 -23.20 7.40 -5.89
N GLN A 293 -24.29 7.99 -6.40
CA GLN A 293 -25.61 7.32 -6.47
C GLN A 293 -25.62 6.08 -7.38
N TYR A 294 -24.72 6.04 -8.36
CA TYR A 294 -24.71 5.07 -9.46
C TYR A 294 -23.47 4.16 -9.45
N TYR A 295 -22.34 4.66 -8.96
CA TYR A 295 -21.02 4.04 -9.04
C TYR A 295 -20.35 3.93 -7.68
N GLU A 296 -19.69 2.80 -7.42
CA GLU A 296 -18.67 2.73 -6.37
C GLU A 296 -17.46 3.58 -6.80
N LEU A 297 -17.26 4.72 -6.13
CA LEU A 297 -16.17 5.63 -6.45
C LEU A 297 -14.86 5.17 -5.79
N VAL A 298 -13.89 4.82 -6.63
CA VAL A 298 -12.53 4.42 -6.23
C VAL A 298 -11.57 5.48 -6.75
N LEU A 299 -10.85 6.17 -5.86
CA LEU A 299 -9.73 7.00 -6.29
C LEU A 299 -8.51 6.10 -6.46
N PHE A 300 -7.85 6.12 -7.61
CA PHE A 300 -6.62 5.37 -7.84
C PHE A 300 -5.58 6.32 -8.43
N THR A 301 -4.59 6.73 -7.63
CA THR A 301 -3.59 7.74 -8.01
C THR A 301 -2.17 7.18 -8.08
N SER A 302 -1.38 7.74 -8.99
CA SER A 302 0.08 7.52 -9.10
C SER A 302 0.89 8.32 -8.08
N VAL A 303 0.25 9.00 -7.12
CA VAL A 303 0.88 9.81 -6.06
C VAL A 303 1.03 8.98 -4.78
N PRO A 304 2.12 9.13 -3.99
CA PRO A 304 2.28 8.44 -2.70
C PRO A 304 1.22 8.89 -1.68
N SER A 305 0.78 7.96 -0.84
CA SER A 305 -0.24 8.20 0.21
C SER A 305 -0.01 9.48 1.02
N MET A 306 1.21 9.69 1.51
CA MET A 306 1.62 10.83 2.34
C MET A 306 1.33 12.22 1.75
N MET A 307 1.32 12.34 0.41
CA MET A 307 1.00 13.59 -0.30
C MET A 307 -0.48 13.64 -0.71
N ALA A 308 -0.99 12.52 -1.24
CA ALA A 308 -2.35 12.45 -1.76
C ALA A 308 -3.43 12.57 -0.68
N ASP A 309 -3.22 12.00 0.51
CA ASP A 309 -4.20 12.03 1.63
C ASP A 309 -4.49 13.47 2.09
N GLN A 310 -3.47 14.33 2.15
CA GLN A 310 -3.64 15.74 2.52
C GLN A 310 -4.49 16.55 1.54
N VAL A 311 -4.45 16.17 0.25
CA VAL A 311 -5.29 16.75 -0.80
C VAL A 311 -6.69 16.14 -0.73
N LEU A 312 -6.80 14.82 -0.57
CA LEU A 312 -8.06 14.09 -0.50
C LEU A 312 -8.95 14.57 0.64
N ARG A 313 -8.41 14.71 1.87
CA ARG A 313 -9.14 15.25 3.03
C ARG A 313 -9.76 16.64 2.81
N LYS A 314 -9.22 17.43 1.87
CA LYS A 314 -9.72 18.76 1.49
C LYS A 314 -10.62 18.74 0.25
N LEU A 315 -10.45 17.75 -0.62
CA LEU A 315 -11.23 17.54 -1.83
C LEU A 315 -12.58 16.89 -1.51
N ASP A 316 -12.57 15.87 -0.65
CA ASP A 316 -13.71 15.09 -0.23
C ASP A 316 -13.75 14.96 1.32
N PRO A 317 -14.22 15.99 2.02
CA PRO A 317 -14.32 15.97 3.47
C PRO A 317 -15.45 15.05 3.98
N TYR A 318 -16.31 14.53 3.10
CA TYR A 318 -17.47 13.69 3.43
C TYR A 318 -17.25 12.19 3.13
N ARG A 319 -16.06 11.81 2.64
CA ARG A 319 -15.70 10.43 2.28
C ARG A 319 -16.71 9.78 1.31
N ILE A 320 -17.10 10.57 0.29
CA ILE A 320 -17.92 10.17 -0.85
C ILE A 320 -17.18 9.16 -1.74
N ILE A 321 -15.86 9.30 -1.83
CA ILE A 321 -14.93 8.31 -2.41
C ILE A 321 -14.76 7.17 -1.41
N ARG A 322 -15.24 5.98 -1.79
CA ARG A 322 -15.32 4.82 -0.89
C ARG A 322 -13.96 4.18 -0.63
N TRP A 323 -13.07 4.20 -1.62
CA TRP A 323 -11.74 3.57 -1.52
C TRP A 323 -10.66 4.45 -2.16
N PRO A 324 -9.70 4.99 -1.37
CA PRO A 324 -8.51 5.65 -1.89
C PRO A 324 -7.33 4.68 -2.03
N LEU A 325 -6.88 4.49 -3.27
CA LEU A 325 -5.71 3.74 -3.67
C LEU A 325 -4.62 4.69 -4.17
N PHE A 326 -3.40 4.48 -3.68
CA PHE A 326 -2.24 5.36 -3.91
C PHE A 326 -1.17 4.65 -4.75
N ARG A 327 0.01 5.29 -4.95
CA ARG A 327 1.15 4.70 -5.68
C ARG A 327 1.52 3.30 -5.17
N GLU A 328 1.38 3.07 -3.87
CA GLU A 328 1.63 1.81 -3.16
C GLU A 328 0.69 0.66 -3.62
N ALA A 329 -0.39 0.98 -4.32
CA ALA A 329 -1.31 0.04 -4.96
C ALA A 329 -1.10 -0.07 -6.50
N THR A 330 -0.20 0.72 -7.10
CA THR A 330 0.14 0.62 -8.52
C THR A 330 1.22 -0.43 -8.77
N ARG A 331 1.24 -1.00 -9.97
CA ARG A 331 2.25 -1.96 -10.42
C ARG A 331 3.36 -1.24 -11.16
N TYR A 332 4.62 -1.40 -10.75
CA TYR A 332 5.77 -0.79 -11.42
C TYR A 332 6.38 -1.73 -12.46
N LYS A 333 6.30 -1.36 -13.74
CA LYS A 333 6.75 -2.18 -14.87
C LYS A 333 7.34 -1.32 -15.97
N ASP A 334 8.45 -1.78 -16.56
CA ASP A 334 9.16 -1.17 -17.70
C ASP A 334 9.59 0.31 -17.50
N GLY A 335 9.52 0.84 -16.27
CA GLY A 335 9.79 2.25 -15.93
C GLY A 335 8.55 3.04 -15.49
N GLU A 336 7.35 2.50 -15.71
CA GLU A 336 6.05 3.16 -15.57
C GLU A 336 5.23 2.62 -14.38
N TYR A 337 4.28 3.42 -13.89
CA TYR A 337 3.29 2.99 -12.88
C TYR A 337 1.96 2.65 -13.57
N ILE A 338 1.58 1.38 -13.54
CA ILE A 338 0.36 0.84 -14.18
C ILE A 338 -0.71 0.59 -13.10
N LYS A 339 -1.96 0.94 -13.39
CA LYS A 339 -3.13 0.75 -12.52
C LYS A 339 -3.86 -0.54 -12.94
N ASP A 340 -3.27 -1.68 -12.58
CA ASP A 340 -3.77 -3.01 -12.96
C ASP A 340 -5.15 -3.27 -12.34
N LEU A 341 -6.21 -3.18 -13.15
CA LEU A 341 -7.60 -3.26 -12.70
C LEU A 341 -7.98 -4.67 -12.22
N SER A 342 -7.22 -5.70 -12.58
CA SER A 342 -7.48 -7.08 -12.15
C SER A 342 -7.36 -7.26 -10.62
N TYR A 343 -6.47 -6.49 -9.98
CA TYR A 343 -6.27 -6.51 -8.53
C TYR A 343 -7.39 -5.80 -7.75
N LEU A 344 -8.30 -5.07 -8.41
CA LEU A 344 -9.40 -4.37 -7.74
C LEU A 344 -10.46 -5.30 -7.15
N ASN A 345 -10.44 -6.61 -7.43
CA ASN A 345 -11.44 -7.56 -6.92
C ASN A 345 -12.88 -7.14 -7.29
N ARG A 346 -13.06 -6.76 -8.57
CA ARG A 346 -14.32 -6.32 -9.19
C ARG A 346 -14.46 -6.94 -10.59
N ASP A 347 -15.70 -7.02 -11.07
CA ASP A 347 -16.00 -7.53 -12.41
C ASP A 347 -15.60 -6.51 -13.49
N LEU A 348 -14.60 -6.84 -14.32
CA LEU A 348 -14.09 -5.96 -15.37
C LEU A 348 -15.13 -5.62 -16.44
N SER A 349 -16.26 -6.33 -16.56
CA SER A 349 -17.38 -5.89 -17.41
C SER A 349 -18.08 -4.62 -16.88
N LYS A 350 -17.84 -4.25 -15.61
CA LYS A 350 -18.52 -3.16 -14.87
C LYS A 350 -17.58 -2.15 -14.22
N VAL A 351 -16.28 -2.25 -14.49
CA VAL A 351 -15.25 -1.28 -14.09
C VAL A 351 -15.01 -0.27 -15.21
N ILE A 352 -14.96 1.02 -14.88
CA ILE A 352 -14.52 2.09 -15.78
C ILE A 352 -13.36 2.84 -15.12
N LEU A 353 -12.23 2.96 -15.82
CA LEU A 353 -11.11 3.82 -15.40
C LEU A 353 -11.18 5.15 -16.14
N ILE A 354 -11.10 6.28 -15.43
CA ILE A 354 -10.92 7.61 -16.03
C ILE A 354 -9.56 8.16 -15.61
N ASP A 355 -8.72 8.48 -16.58
CA ASP A 355 -7.33 8.89 -16.36
C ASP A 355 -6.86 9.93 -17.38
N THR A 356 -5.63 10.43 -17.21
CA THR A 356 -4.99 11.43 -18.10
C THR A 356 -3.69 10.93 -18.72
N LYS A 357 -3.35 9.65 -18.53
CA LYS A 357 -2.23 8.96 -19.18
C LYS A 357 -2.63 7.55 -19.60
N ASP A 358 -2.28 7.20 -20.84
CA ASP A 358 -2.47 5.86 -21.40
C ASP A 358 -1.61 4.80 -20.68
N GLU A 359 -0.39 5.17 -20.29
CA GLU A 359 0.54 4.40 -19.46
C GLU A 359 -0.13 3.70 -18.26
N HIS A 360 -1.00 4.44 -17.56
CA HIS A 360 -1.70 3.93 -16.38
C HIS A 360 -2.69 2.79 -16.72
N ALA A 361 -3.26 2.80 -17.92
CA ALA A 361 -4.28 1.86 -18.40
C ALA A 361 -3.72 0.69 -19.22
N ARG A 362 -2.39 0.64 -19.43
CA ARG A 362 -1.67 -0.24 -20.38
C ARG A 362 -1.94 -1.75 -20.27
N LEU A 363 -2.60 -2.24 -19.21
CA LEU A 363 -3.00 -3.64 -19.05
C LEU A 363 -4.50 -3.92 -19.30
N GLN A 364 -5.35 -2.90 -19.29
CA GLN A 364 -6.81 -2.99 -19.55
C GLN A 364 -7.32 -1.73 -20.30
N PRO A 365 -6.78 -1.40 -21.49
CA PRO A 365 -7.16 -0.18 -22.22
C PRO A 365 -8.64 -0.16 -22.62
N GLU A 366 -9.29 -1.30 -22.81
CA GLU A 366 -10.71 -1.40 -23.17
C GLU A 366 -11.69 -0.99 -22.05
N ASN A 367 -11.18 -0.83 -20.82
CA ASN A 367 -11.90 -0.31 -19.66
C ASN A 367 -11.60 1.19 -19.39
N ALA A 368 -10.75 1.83 -20.18
CA ALA A 368 -10.22 3.15 -19.90
C ALA A 368 -10.85 4.27 -20.75
N VAL A 369 -11.07 5.41 -20.10
CA VAL A 369 -11.41 6.70 -20.70
C VAL A 369 -10.24 7.65 -20.41
N ILE A 370 -9.37 7.82 -21.41
CA ILE A 370 -8.26 8.77 -21.33
C ILE A 370 -8.79 10.16 -21.71
N LEU A 371 -8.56 11.15 -20.84
CA LEU A 371 -8.92 12.55 -21.02
C LEU A 371 -7.69 13.44 -21.16
N ASP A 372 -7.88 14.59 -21.81
CA ASP A 372 -6.90 15.67 -21.79
C ASP A 372 -6.61 16.16 -20.36
N LYS A 373 -5.32 16.41 -20.08
CA LYS A 373 -4.84 16.93 -18.81
C LYS A 373 -5.42 18.31 -18.52
N TRP A 374 -5.96 18.52 -17.32
CA TRP A 374 -6.54 19.79 -16.93
C TRP A 374 -5.49 20.77 -16.40
N ASN A 375 -5.03 21.67 -17.27
CA ASN A 375 -4.04 22.72 -16.98
C ASN A 375 -4.59 23.88 -16.12
N GLY A 376 -5.30 23.59 -15.02
CA GLY A 376 -5.81 24.59 -14.07
C GLY A 376 -6.93 25.53 -14.55
N ASN A 377 -7.39 25.42 -15.81
CA ASN A 377 -8.34 26.38 -16.41
C ASN A 377 -9.73 26.38 -15.74
N PRO A 378 -10.17 27.50 -15.12
CA PRO A 378 -11.44 27.56 -14.40
C PRO A 378 -12.69 27.59 -15.31
N LYS A 379 -12.53 27.69 -16.64
CA LYS A 379 -13.62 27.61 -17.61
C LYS A 379 -13.82 26.20 -18.19
N ASP A 380 -13.04 25.21 -17.76
CA ASP A 380 -13.26 23.83 -18.18
C ASP A 380 -14.64 23.31 -17.75
N LYS A 381 -15.25 22.50 -18.62
CA LYS A 381 -16.52 21.80 -18.38
C LYS A 381 -16.45 20.31 -18.72
N THR A 382 -15.29 19.81 -19.15
CA THR A 382 -15.10 18.46 -19.71
C THR A 382 -15.52 17.38 -18.71
N LEU A 383 -15.17 17.54 -17.42
CA LEU A 383 -15.57 16.61 -16.36
C LEU A 383 -17.10 16.54 -16.18
N VAL A 384 -17.77 17.70 -16.16
CA VAL A 384 -19.25 17.77 -16.05
C VAL A 384 -19.92 17.23 -17.32
N ALA A 385 -19.32 17.43 -18.48
CA ALA A 385 -19.84 16.96 -19.76
C ALA A 385 -19.78 15.42 -19.94
N LEU A 386 -19.02 14.70 -19.10
CA LEU A 386 -19.01 13.23 -19.04
C LEU A 386 -20.14 12.64 -18.21
N ILE A 387 -20.76 13.42 -17.31
CA ILE A 387 -21.83 12.93 -16.41
C ILE A 387 -22.99 12.30 -17.22
N PRO A 388 -23.52 12.92 -18.30
CA PRO A 388 -24.56 12.31 -19.14
C PRO A 388 -24.23 10.93 -19.70
N PHE A 389 -22.95 10.65 -19.99
CA PHE A 389 -22.53 9.36 -20.54
C PHE A 389 -22.44 8.29 -19.44
N LEU A 390 -21.90 8.63 -18.28
CA LEU A 390 -21.80 7.72 -17.13
C LEU A 390 -23.19 7.42 -16.53
N GLU A 391 -24.02 8.45 -16.38
CA GLU A 391 -25.44 8.34 -16.03
C GLU A 391 -26.20 7.39 -16.99
N TYR A 392 -25.84 7.37 -18.28
CA TYR A 392 -26.47 6.51 -19.29
C TYR A 392 -26.06 5.04 -19.16
N LEU A 393 -24.76 4.76 -18.97
CA LEU A 393 -24.28 3.39 -18.75
C LEU A 393 -24.96 2.77 -17.52
N ALA A 394 -25.03 3.52 -16.43
CA ALA A 394 -25.68 3.08 -15.19
C ALA A 394 -27.21 2.96 -15.32
N GLY A 395 -27.87 3.96 -15.91
CA GLY A 395 -29.32 4.03 -16.05
C GLY A 395 -29.91 3.01 -17.03
N MET A 396 -29.14 2.58 -18.04
CA MET A 396 -29.56 1.55 -18.99
C MET A 396 -29.32 0.12 -18.51
N GLY A 397 -28.53 -0.10 -17.44
CA GLY A 397 -28.21 -1.43 -16.92
C GLY A 397 -27.39 -2.29 -17.89
N VAL A 398 -26.38 -1.68 -18.53
CA VAL A 398 -25.49 -2.35 -19.50
C VAL A 398 -24.71 -3.50 -18.84
N ASP A 399 -24.77 -4.70 -19.42
CA ASP A 399 -24.05 -5.87 -18.87
C ASP A 399 -22.52 -5.77 -18.98
N ASP A 400 -21.99 -5.23 -20.07
CA ASP A 400 -20.55 -5.00 -20.31
C ASP A 400 -20.29 -3.61 -20.91
N VAL A 401 -19.52 -2.78 -20.20
CA VAL A 401 -19.21 -1.39 -20.60
C VAL A 401 -18.22 -1.32 -21.76
N ARG A 402 -17.33 -2.31 -21.91
CA ARG A 402 -16.19 -2.30 -22.85
C ARG A 402 -16.60 -2.17 -24.32
N PRO A 403 -17.60 -2.90 -24.87
CA PRO A 403 -18.05 -2.69 -26.25
C PRO A 403 -18.69 -1.31 -26.47
N ILE A 404 -19.23 -0.67 -25.43
CA ILE A 404 -19.75 0.70 -25.54
C ILE A 404 -18.59 1.71 -25.54
N LEU A 405 -17.63 1.60 -24.62
CA LEU A 405 -16.41 2.42 -24.60
C LEU A 405 -15.69 2.36 -25.96
N LYS A 406 -15.49 1.14 -26.47
CA LYS A 406 -14.94 0.87 -27.81
C LYS A 406 -15.64 1.63 -28.93
N SER A 407 -16.96 1.80 -28.84
CA SER A 407 -17.73 2.52 -29.86
C SER A 407 -17.45 4.04 -29.91
N PHE A 408 -16.72 4.60 -28.94
CA PHE A 408 -16.27 6.00 -28.91
C PHE A 408 -14.75 6.16 -29.09
N GLU A 409 -14.00 5.07 -29.37
CA GLU A 409 -12.55 5.13 -29.64
C GLU A 409 -12.24 6.20 -30.70
N GLY A 410 -11.33 7.13 -30.40
CA GLY A 410 -10.92 8.22 -31.30
C GLY A 410 -11.87 9.42 -31.40
N GLN A 411 -12.96 9.49 -30.62
CA GLN A 411 -13.84 10.67 -30.56
C GLN A 411 -13.98 11.24 -29.14
N PRO A 412 -14.16 12.57 -28.98
CA PRO A 412 -14.43 13.18 -27.69
C PRO A 412 -15.82 12.78 -27.19
N ILE A 413 -15.85 11.83 -26.24
CA ILE A 413 -17.07 11.15 -25.73
C ILE A 413 -18.24 12.11 -25.48
N PRO A 414 -18.11 13.26 -24.76
CA PRO A 414 -19.25 14.15 -24.51
C PRO A 414 -19.91 14.70 -25.78
N VAL A 415 -19.12 15.02 -26.80
CA VAL A 415 -19.59 15.63 -28.04
C VAL A 415 -20.27 14.60 -28.92
N GLU A 416 -19.75 13.38 -28.98
CA GLU A 416 -20.43 12.30 -29.71
C GLU A 416 -21.67 11.80 -28.96
N PHE A 417 -21.59 11.63 -27.64
CA PHE A 417 -22.74 11.25 -26.82
C PHE A 417 -23.90 12.24 -26.97
N ALA A 418 -23.64 13.55 -26.96
CA ALA A 418 -24.68 14.56 -27.22
C ALA A 418 -25.33 14.44 -28.61
N LYS A 419 -24.56 14.08 -29.66
CA LYS A 419 -25.11 13.80 -31.00
C LYS A 419 -25.98 12.53 -30.98
N ARG A 420 -25.52 11.47 -30.32
CA ARG A 420 -26.25 10.20 -30.17
C ARG A 420 -27.54 10.41 -29.36
N GLU A 421 -27.51 11.15 -28.26
CA GLU A 421 -28.70 11.52 -27.45
C GLU A 421 -29.72 12.29 -28.30
N LYS A 422 -29.29 13.31 -29.06
CA LYS A 422 -30.18 14.06 -29.96
C LYS A 422 -30.81 13.15 -31.03
N ALA A 423 -30.03 12.29 -31.66
CA ALA A 423 -30.53 11.35 -32.68
C ALA A 423 -31.53 10.32 -32.09
N MET A 424 -31.35 9.90 -30.84
CA MET A 424 -32.31 9.04 -30.13
C MET A 424 -33.59 9.79 -29.75
N ARG A 425 -33.49 11.02 -29.24
CA ARG A 425 -34.65 11.88 -28.93
C ARG A 425 -35.48 12.16 -30.18
N GLU A 426 -34.83 12.51 -31.30
CA GLU A 426 -35.47 12.70 -32.60
C GLU A 426 -36.11 11.43 -33.20
N ARG A 427 -35.74 10.22 -32.75
CA ARG A 427 -36.40 8.96 -33.14
C ARG A 427 -37.62 8.72 -32.27
N PHE A 428 -37.45 8.83 -30.95
CA PHE A 428 -38.53 8.69 -29.97
C PHE A 428 -39.69 9.67 -30.24
N GLU A 429 -39.40 10.93 -30.56
CA GLU A 429 -40.41 11.93 -30.94
C GLU A 429 -41.21 11.52 -32.19
N LYS A 430 -40.56 10.87 -33.17
CA LYS A 430 -41.22 10.38 -34.39
C LYS A 430 -42.08 9.15 -34.11
N GLU A 431 -41.57 8.19 -33.33
CA GLU A 431 -42.31 7.01 -32.88
C GLU A 431 -43.54 7.39 -32.04
N LEU A 432 -43.38 8.32 -31.10
CA LEU A 432 -44.45 8.84 -30.26
C LEU A 432 -45.48 9.64 -31.07
N ALA A 433 -45.06 10.46 -32.04
CA ALA A 433 -45.96 11.14 -32.96
C ALA A 433 -46.69 10.17 -33.91
N GLU A 434 -46.07 9.05 -34.28
CA GLU A 434 -46.74 7.96 -35.00
C GLU A 434 -47.75 7.22 -34.12
N GLU A 435 -47.42 6.90 -32.87
CA GLU A 435 -48.38 6.33 -31.92
C GLU A 435 -49.58 7.25 -31.70
N GLN A 436 -49.36 8.56 -31.49
CA GLN A 436 -50.45 9.53 -31.34
C GLN A 436 -51.36 9.59 -32.57
N LYS A 437 -50.82 9.41 -33.79
CA LYS A 437 -51.62 9.30 -35.03
C LYS A 437 -52.35 7.96 -35.15
N LYS A 438 -51.81 6.87 -34.58
CA LYS A 438 -52.39 5.52 -34.58
C LYS A 438 -53.45 5.32 -33.48
N ARG A 439 -53.40 6.09 -32.39
CA ARG A 439 -54.38 6.05 -31.29
C ARG A 439 -55.73 6.66 -31.74
N PRO A 440 -56.86 5.94 -31.60
CA PRO A 440 -58.17 6.47 -31.99
C PRO A 440 -58.60 7.63 -31.09
N ARG A 441 -59.25 8.66 -31.66
CA ARG A 441 -59.67 9.88 -30.95
C ARG A 441 -60.92 9.70 -30.06
N SER A 442 -61.14 8.49 -29.53
CA SER A 442 -62.31 8.12 -28.73
C SER A 442 -61.96 7.03 -27.72
N GLY A 443 -62.49 7.13 -26.49
CA GLY A 443 -62.45 6.06 -25.49
C GLY A 443 -61.90 6.45 -24.11
N VAL A 444 -62.80 6.88 -23.22
CA VAL A 444 -62.71 6.82 -21.74
C VAL A 444 -61.57 7.59 -21.03
N GLY A 445 -60.29 7.41 -21.41
CA GLY A 445 -59.14 7.91 -20.63
C GLY A 445 -59.13 9.43 -20.41
N SER A 446 -59.53 10.20 -21.43
CA SER A 446 -59.58 11.67 -21.33
C SER A 446 -60.55 12.19 -20.27
N LEU A 447 -61.61 11.44 -19.93
CA LEU A 447 -62.62 11.88 -18.97
C LEU A 447 -62.11 11.72 -17.52
N ALA A 448 -61.32 10.68 -17.24
CA ALA A 448 -60.67 10.53 -15.94
C ALA A 448 -59.64 11.65 -15.67
N SER A 449 -58.84 12.01 -16.69
CA SER A 449 -57.90 13.14 -16.59
C SER A 449 -58.63 14.49 -16.40
N ALA A 450 -59.75 14.70 -17.08
CA ALA A 450 -60.55 15.93 -16.96
C ALA A 450 -61.29 16.05 -15.62
N LEU A 451 -61.70 14.93 -15.02
CA LEU A 451 -62.35 14.88 -13.69
C LEU A 451 -61.36 14.96 -12.52
N GLY A 452 -60.08 15.26 -12.76
CA GLY A 452 -59.06 15.35 -11.70
C GLY A 452 -58.66 14.00 -11.09
N LEU A 453 -59.22 12.89 -11.58
CA LEU A 453 -58.90 11.51 -11.17
C LEU A 453 -57.55 11.08 -11.75
N LYS A 454 -56.48 11.78 -11.36
CA LYS A 454 -55.12 11.25 -11.44
C LYS A 454 -55.08 9.96 -10.62
N SER A 455 -54.76 8.83 -11.26
CA SER A 455 -54.65 7.54 -10.57
C SER A 455 -53.66 7.68 -9.41
N SER A 456 -54.17 7.69 -8.18
CA SER A 456 -53.42 8.12 -7.00
C SER A 456 -52.56 7.00 -6.40
N THR A 457 -51.81 6.31 -7.26
CA THR A 457 -50.62 5.55 -6.84
C THR A 457 -49.39 6.47 -6.88
N ARG A 458 -49.46 7.56 -6.11
CA ARG A 458 -48.23 8.20 -5.63
C ARG A 458 -47.52 7.18 -4.75
N THR A 459 -46.25 6.89 -5.06
CA THR A 459 -45.39 6.24 -4.05
C THR A 459 -45.19 7.20 -2.88
N LEU A 460 -44.86 6.66 -1.71
CA LEU A 460 -44.84 7.43 -0.45
C LEU A 460 -43.89 8.64 -0.52
N ASP A 461 -42.82 8.50 -1.31
CA ASP A 461 -41.74 9.47 -1.50
C ASP A 461 -42.00 10.49 -2.63
N GLY A 462 -43.19 10.47 -3.24
CA GLY A 462 -43.62 11.45 -4.25
C GLY A 462 -43.09 11.21 -5.67
N GLU A 463 -42.58 10.02 -5.97
CA GLU A 463 -42.09 9.69 -7.31
C GLU A 463 -43.22 9.50 -8.33
N GLN A 464 -42.96 9.89 -9.59
CA GLN A 464 -43.78 9.48 -10.72
C GLN A 464 -43.45 8.02 -11.05
N SER A 465 -44.46 7.17 -11.23
CA SER A 465 -44.22 5.80 -11.72
C SER A 465 -43.69 5.85 -13.18
N PRO A 466 -42.85 4.89 -13.63
CA PRO A 466 -42.32 4.90 -14.99
C PRO A 466 -43.41 4.88 -16.08
N SER A 467 -44.54 4.22 -15.78
CA SER A 467 -45.74 4.21 -16.61
C SER A 467 -46.49 5.55 -16.63
N GLN A 468 -46.36 6.39 -15.61
CA GLN A 468 -46.87 7.77 -15.59
C GLN A 468 -45.95 8.72 -16.35
N GLY A 469 -44.63 8.62 -16.19
CA GLY A 469 -43.68 9.42 -16.98
C GLY A 469 -43.81 9.18 -18.49
N LEU A 470 -44.08 7.93 -18.88
CA LEU A 470 -44.40 7.58 -20.27
C LEU A 470 -45.76 8.11 -20.76
N GLN A 471 -46.76 8.26 -19.87
CA GLN A 471 -48.03 8.93 -20.18
C GLN A 471 -47.87 10.44 -20.34
N GLU A 472 -46.93 11.04 -19.59
CA GLU A 472 -46.50 12.44 -19.75
C GLU A 472 -45.58 12.65 -20.98
N GLY A 473 -45.25 11.58 -21.72
CA GLY A 473 -44.45 11.63 -22.94
C GLY A 473 -42.95 11.81 -22.73
N LYS A 474 -42.45 11.74 -21.48
CA LYS A 474 -41.02 11.82 -21.16
C LYS A 474 -40.32 10.53 -21.59
N MET A 475 -39.11 10.62 -22.15
CA MET A 475 -38.29 9.41 -22.34
C MET A 475 -37.95 8.79 -20.98
N LEU A 476 -37.74 7.48 -20.94
CA LEU A 476 -37.23 6.78 -19.75
C LEU A 476 -35.94 7.44 -19.22
N TRP A 477 -35.10 7.92 -20.14
CA TRP A 477 -33.89 8.68 -19.85
C TRP A 477 -34.12 9.96 -19.05
N ASP A 478 -35.05 10.80 -19.50
CA ASP A 478 -35.34 12.07 -18.83
C ASP A 478 -35.93 11.82 -17.41
N GLN A 479 -36.66 10.71 -17.22
CA GLN A 479 -37.18 10.27 -15.92
C GLN A 479 -36.07 9.83 -14.96
N ILE A 480 -35.07 9.08 -15.45
CA ILE A 480 -33.88 8.68 -14.67
C ILE A 480 -33.09 9.92 -14.24
N ARG A 481 -32.91 10.88 -15.15
CA ARG A 481 -32.24 12.15 -14.88
C ARG A 481 -32.95 12.99 -13.83
N GLU A 482 -34.27 13.14 -13.94
CA GLU A 482 -35.09 13.81 -12.92
C GLU A 482 -34.96 13.14 -11.54
N ARG A 483 -34.88 11.80 -11.48
CA ARG A 483 -34.66 11.06 -10.22
C ARG A 483 -33.29 11.37 -9.63
N GLY A 484 -32.22 11.26 -10.43
CA GLY A 484 -30.84 11.52 -9.99
C GLY A 484 -30.63 12.96 -9.52
N GLN A 485 -31.28 13.93 -10.17
CA GLN A 485 -31.27 15.34 -9.77
C GLN A 485 -32.00 15.56 -8.44
N LYS A 486 -33.22 15.01 -8.25
CA LYS A 486 -33.95 15.08 -6.97
C LYS A 486 -33.16 14.45 -5.82
N ASN A 487 -32.57 13.27 -6.04
CA ASN A 487 -31.68 12.62 -5.08
C ASN A 487 -30.47 13.49 -4.71
N TYR A 488 -29.84 14.11 -5.71
CA TYR A 488 -28.71 15.02 -5.49
C TYR A 488 -29.12 16.26 -4.68
N GLU A 489 -30.28 16.86 -4.98
CA GLU A 489 -30.83 17.99 -4.22
C GLU A 489 -31.19 17.62 -2.77
N MET A 490 -31.63 16.39 -2.52
CA MET A 490 -31.82 15.86 -1.16
C MET A 490 -30.48 15.74 -0.43
N ILE A 491 -29.48 15.07 -1.03
CA ILE A 491 -28.15 14.89 -0.45
C ILE A 491 -27.49 16.25 -0.17
N GLU A 492 -27.60 17.23 -1.09
CA GLU A 492 -27.12 18.61 -0.89
C GLU A 492 -27.83 19.34 0.25
N ARG A 493 -29.13 19.07 0.48
CA ARG A 493 -29.86 19.64 1.61
C ARG A 493 -29.39 19.03 2.92
N GLU A 494 -29.29 17.71 2.98
CA GLU A 494 -28.83 16.97 4.16
C GLU A 494 -27.39 17.35 4.54
N ILE A 495 -26.49 17.50 3.55
CA ILE A 495 -25.11 18.03 3.73
C ILE A 495 -25.13 19.49 4.23
N ARG A 496 -26.05 20.33 3.76
CA ARG A 496 -26.16 21.73 4.23
C ARG A 496 -26.71 21.85 5.65
N GLU A 497 -27.57 20.92 6.07
CA GLU A 497 -28.22 20.93 7.38
C GLU A 497 -27.40 20.19 8.45
N ASN A 498 -26.69 19.12 8.09
CA ASN A 498 -25.97 18.24 9.03
C ASN A 498 -24.45 18.16 8.82
N GLY A 499 -23.91 18.79 7.77
CA GLY A 499 -22.50 18.67 7.36
C GLY A 499 -21.50 18.94 8.48
N GLU A 500 -21.67 20.05 9.22
CA GLU A 500 -20.78 20.41 10.33
C GLU A 500 -20.82 19.39 11.47
N LYS A 501 -22.01 18.84 11.77
CA LYS A 501 -22.18 17.78 12.79
C LYS A 501 -21.42 16.52 12.38
N TRP A 502 -21.60 16.06 11.14
CA TRP A 502 -20.92 14.87 10.62
C TRP A 502 -19.39 15.03 10.57
N LEU A 503 -18.90 16.22 10.25
CA LEU A 503 -17.46 16.52 10.28
C LEU A 503 -16.90 16.51 11.72
N ALA A 504 -17.64 17.05 12.70
CA ALA A 504 -17.26 16.99 14.11
C ALA A 504 -17.30 15.55 14.67
N GLU A 505 -18.31 14.77 14.28
CA GLU A 505 -18.47 13.35 14.65
C GLU A 505 -17.30 12.50 14.10
N MET A 506 -16.98 12.61 12.80
CA MET A 506 -15.82 11.93 12.21
C MET A 506 -14.48 12.39 12.80
N ALA A 507 -14.34 13.67 13.16
CA ALA A 507 -13.12 14.16 13.81
C ALA A 507 -12.94 13.56 15.22
N ALA A 508 -14.01 13.51 16.02
CA ALA A 508 -13.99 12.87 17.33
C ALA A 508 -13.70 11.36 17.24
N GLU A 509 -14.23 10.67 16.23
CA GLU A 509 -13.87 9.27 15.96
C GLU A 509 -12.41 9.09 15.56
N GLU A 510 -11.84 9.95 14.70
CA GLU A 510 -10.43 9.87 14.33
C GLU A 510 -9.51 10.18 15.52
N GLU A 511 -9.87 11.11 16.40
CA GLU A 511 -9.15 11.34 17.65
C GLU A 511 -9.24 10.16 18.62
N LYS A 512 -10.41 9.55 18.78
CA LYS A 512 -10.61 8.35 19.60
C LYS A 512 -9.82 7.16 19.08
N LEU A 513 -9.86 6.90 17.78
CA LEU A 513 -9.05 5.86 17.13
C LEU A 513 -7.55 6.15 17.28
N ARG A 514 -7.12 7.41 17.23
CA ARG A 514 -5.73 7.80 17.50
C ARG A 514 -5.33 7.55 18.96
N GLN A 515 -6.22 7.78 19.92
CA GLN A 515 -5.99 7.44 21.34
C GLN A 515 -5.89 5.93 21.53
N GLU A 516 -6.83 5.15 20.99
CA GLU A 516 -6.82 3.68 21.03
C GLU A 516 -5.55 3.09 20.37
N GLN A 517 -5.09 3.66 19.25
CA GLN A 517 -3.82 3.29 18.63
C GLN A 517 -2.61 3.64 19.53
N MET A 518 -2.55 4.86 20.07
CA MET A 518 -1.47 5.27 20.98
C MET A 518 -1.42 4.40 22.24
N ASP A 519 -2.56 4.02 22.81
CA ASP A 519 -2.62 3.19 24.02
C ASP A 519 -2.33 1.72 23.72
N SER A 520 -2.72 1.19 22.55
CA SER A 520 -2.27 -0.13 22.10
C SER A 520 -0.77 -0.16 21.80
N MET A 521 -0.18 0.92 21.27
CA MET A 521 1.27 1.06 21.10
C MET A 521 2.00 1.11 22.44
N LYS A 522 1.53 1.92 23.41
CA LYS A 522 2.07 1.95 24.78
C LYS A 522 2.01 0.56 25.42
N GLY A 523 0.86 -0.11 25.39
CA GLY A 523 0.67 -1.46 25.93
C GLY A 523 1.60 -2.50 25.28
N SER A 524 1.80 -2.42 23.96
CA SER A 524 2.76 -3.26 23.24
C SER A 524 4.21 -2.97 23.66
N LEU A 525 4.57 -1.71 23.90
CA LEU A 525 5.92 -1.31 24.34
C LEU A 525 6.21 -1.80 25.76
N THR A 526 5.27 -1.61 26.70
CA THR A 526 5.37 -2.08 28.09
C THR A 526 5.43 -3.61 28.17
N GLY A 527 4.70 -4.31 27.29
CA GLY A 527 4.75 -5.77 27.17
C GLY A 527 6.08 -6.30 26.62
N PHE A 528 6.75 -5.55 25.74
CA PHE A 528 8.08 -5.89 25.22
C PHE A 528 9.21 -5.62 26.22
N LEU A 529 9.07 -4.57 27.05
CA LEU A 529 10.04 -4.17 28.08
C LEU A 529 9.89 -4.92 29.42
N GLY A 530 9.13 -6.03 29.46
CA GLY A 530 9.11 -6.92 30.62
C GLY A 530 8.37 -6.40 31.85
N GLY A 531 7.41 -5.48 31.68
CA GLY A 531 6.55 -5.04 32.78
C GLY A 531 5.79 -6.22 33.42
N PRO A 532 5.75 -6.33 34.76
CA PRO A 532 5.12 -7.48 35.42
C PRO A 532 3.62 -7.50 35.15
N LYS A 533 3.11 -8.67 34.74
CA LYS A 533 1.67 -8.91 34.71
C LYS A 533 1.15 -8.92 36.14
N LYS A 534 0.23 -8.03 36.47
CA LYS A 534 -0.73 -8.27 37.54
C LYS A 534 -1.76 -9.26 37.02
N GLU A 535 -1.94 -10.36 37.75
CA GLU A 535 -3.05 -11.31 37.58
C GLU A 535 -4.31 -10.76 38.29
#